data_AF-A0A849CC24-F1
#
_entry.id   AF-A0A849CC24-F1
#
_cell.length_a   1.000
_cell.length_b   1.000
_cell.length_c   1.000
_cell.angle_alpha   90.00
_cell.angle_beta   90.00
_cell.angle_gamma   90.00
#
_symmetry.space_group_name_H-M   'P 1'
#
loop_
_entity.id
_entity.type
_entity.pdbx_description
1 polymer ?
#
loop_
_entity_poly.entity_id
_entity_poly.type
_entity_poly.pdbx_seq_one_letter_code
_entity_poly.pdbx_strand_id
1 'polypeptide(L)'
;MLTVRGISYLVGDTPEAEKRRDLEIIARDLHCNTVMLIGSDTAQLIEAAHTALETGLDVYLRPNVPDRPQPELLRHLDTVAQAAEELRREHPDRVTLMVGSEFTHTAPGIVPGPKSFIRLKLILRWHRLLRRRLDRRLHTLLTAAATTARRRFHGPLTYCAAGWEQVDWSLFDLVGVSLYRGARNHADYTDRLRSLVRDHDKPVVITEFGCGAFTGADLRGAGSFQIVNWFAAAPHIRGDHPRDETVQARYLSELIDQYTAEGVYGCFVFTFAMPDFPHRDDPRLDLDKAGFGVVAVSESTPRRPKAAFHAVAQRYGESKTRAPQQD
;
A
#
# COMPACT_ATOMS: atom_id res chain seq x y z
N MET A 1 3.61 4.96 -20.05
CA MET A 1 2.26 4.70 -19.48
C MET A 1 2.42 3.63 -18.41
N LEU A 2 1.71 3.73 -17.29
CA LEU A 2 1.79 2.73 -16.21
C LEU A 2 1.25 1.38 -16.68
N THR A 3 2.04 0.32 -16.51
CA THR A 3 1.60 -1.05 -16.75
C THR A 3 0.61 -1.48 -15.66
N VAL A 4 0.92 -1.15 -14.40
CA VAL A 4 0.05 -1.43 -13.25
C VAL A 4 -0.57 -0.12 -12.74
N ARG A 5 -1.89 0.00 -12.92
CA ARG A 5 -2.74 1.06 -12.37
C ARG A 5 -3.48 0.44 -11.18
N GLY A 6 -2.82 0.55 -10.03
CA GLY A 6 -3.19 -0.16 -8.83
C GLY A 6 -3.87 0.72 -7.78
N ILE A 7 -4.68 0.05 -6.95
CA ILE A 7 -5.12 0.55 -5.66
C ILE A 7 -5.00 -0.60 -4.64
N SER A 8 -4.71 -0.29 -3.38
CA SER A 8 -4.75 -1.28 -2.33
C SER A 8 -6.16 -1.47 -1.79
N TYR A 9 -6.46 -2.68 -1.32
CA TYR A 9 -7.71 -3.04 -0.68
C TYR A 9 -7.43 -3.79 0.62
N LEU A 10 -7.93 -3.26 1.73
CA LEU A 10 -7.85 -3.89 3.03
C LEU A 10 -8.98 -4.92 3.12
N VAL A 11 -8.65 -6.22 3.13
CA VAL A 11 -9.66 -7.28 3.06
C VAL A 11 -10.55 -7.24 4.30
N GLY A 12 -9.93 -7.29 5.50
CA GLY A 12 -10.62 -7.20 6.79
C GLY A 12 -11.83 -8.12 6.91
N ASP A 13 -12.71 -7.83 7.86
CA ASP A 13 -13.97 -8.58 8.07
C ASP A 13 -15.11 -8.11 7.15
N THR A 14 -14.79 -7.51 6.00
CA THR A 14 -15.79 -7.01 5.05
C THR A 14 -16.59 -8.19 4.47
N PRO A 15 -17.93 -8.15 4.49
CA PRO A 15 -18.76 -9.22 3.92
C PRO A 15 -18.44 -9.49 2.44
N GLU A 16 -18.54 -10.75 2.01
CA GLU A 16 -18.17 -11.18 0.65
C GLU A 16 -18.88 -10.40 -0.47
N ALA A 17 -20.19 -10.19 -0.33
CA ALA A 17 -20.97 -9.41 -1.29
C ALA A 17 -20.49 -7.95 -1.41
N GLU A 18 -20.06 -7.36 -0.29
CA GLU A 18 -19.51 -6.00 -0.27
C GLU A 18 -18.09 -5.98 -0.87
N LYS A 19 -17.24 -6.98 -0.57
CA LYS A 19 -15.93 -7.16 -1.21
C LYS A 19 -16.06 -7.25 -2.74
N ARG A 20 -16.98 -8.08 -3.25
CA ARG A 20 -17.21 -8.22 -4.69
C ARG A 20 -17.63 -6.89 -5.33
N ARG A 21 -18.58 -6.18 -4.72
CA ARG A 21 -19.02 -4.86 -5.20
C ARG A 21 -17.88 -3.85 -5.21
N ASP A 22 -17.07 -3.80 -4.15
CA ASP A 22 -15.92 -2.91 -4.08
C ASP A 22 -14.91 -3.21 -5.20
N LEU A 23 -14.61 -4.49 -5.45
CA LEU A 23 -13.69 -4.91 -6.51
C LEU A 23 -14.22 -4.57 -7.91
N GLU A 24 -15.54 -4.69 -8.14
CA GLU A 24 -16.17 -4.24 -9.38
C GLU A 24 -16.05 -2.73 -9.59
N ILE A 25 -16.24 -1.92 -8.53
CA ILE A 25 -16.05 -0.47 -8.56
C ILE A 25 -14.58 -0.14 -8.85
N ILE A 26 -13.64 -0.86 -8.23
CA ILE A 26 -12.20 -0.68 -8.46
C ILE A 26 -11.85 -0.91 -9.94
N ALA A 27 -12.37 -1.99 -10.53
CA ALA A 27 -12.10 -2.32 -11.93
C ALA A 27 -12.78 -1.35 -12.91
N ARG A 28 -14.08 -1.08 -12.69
CA ARG A 28 -14.92 -0.37 -13.66
C ARG A 28 -14.87 1.13 -13.50
N ASP A 29 -15.00 1.63 -12.28
CA ASP A 29 -15.20 3.06 -12.01
C ASP A 29 -13.88 3.78 -11.72
N LEU A 30 -12.94 3.12 -11.02
CA LEU A 30 -11.57 3.63 -10.84
C LEU A 30 -10.64 3.31 -12.01
N HIS A 31 -11.07 2.45 -12.94
CA HIS A 31 -10.30 2.00 -14.09
C HIS A 31 -8.95 1.35 -13.72
N CYS A 32 -8.86 0.76 -12.52
CA CYS A 32 -7.70 -0.04 -12.12
C CYS A 32 -7.66 -1.33 -12.95
N ASN A 33 -6.46 -1.83 -13.20
CA ASN A 33 -6.24 -3.18 -13.77
C ASN A 33 -5.63 -4.14 -12.77
N THR A 34 -5.22 -3.66 -11.59
CA THR A 34 -4.59 -4.48 -10.55
C THR A 34 -5.05 -4.01 -9.18
N VAL A 35 -5.20 -4.94 -8.23
CA VAL A 35 -5.49 -4.64 -6.83
C VAL A 35 -4.43 -5.27 -5.92
N MET A 36 -3.95 -4.52 -4.94
CA MET A 36 -3.11 -5.05 -3.86
C MET A 36 -3.98 -5.42 -2.67
N LEU A 37 -4.20 -6.72 -2.47
CA LEU A 37 -4.99 -7.25 -1.37
C LEU A 37 -4.12 -7.36 -0.11
N ILE A 38 -4.57 -6.75 0.97
CA ILE A 38 -3.85 -6.70 2.24
C ILE A 38 -4.71 -7.36 3.31
N GLY A 39 -4.20 -8.41 3.95
CA GLY A 39 -4.93 -9.15 4.98
C GLY A 39 -4.05 -10.04 5.82
N SER A 40 -4.51 -10.36 7.03
CA SER A 40 -3.83 -11.27 7.96
C SER A 40 -4.34 -12.71 7.90
N ASP A 41 -5.59 -12.91 7.46
CA ASP A 41 -6.19 -14.23 7.31
C ASP A 41 -5.96 -14.76 5.90
N THR A 42 -5.37 -15.95 5.78
CA THR A 42 -5.02 -16.52 4.48
C THR A 42 -6.27 -16.85 3.65
N ALA A 43 -7.32 -17.40 4.28
CA ALA A 43 -8.51 -17.83 3.56
C ALA A 43 -9.25 -16.62 2.97
N GLN A 44 -9.49 -15.59 3.79
CA GLN A 44 -10.13 -14.36 3.34
C GLN A 44 -9.29 -13.65 2.26
N LEU A 45 -7.96 -13.66 2.39
CA LEU A 45 -7.06 -13.04 1.41
C LEU A 45 -7.15 -13.74 0.04
N ILE A 46 -7.19 -15.07 0.02
CA ILE A 46 -7.27 -15.87 -1.21
C ILE A 46 -8.67 -15.80 -1.84
N GLU A 47 -9.73 -15.83 -1.03
CA GLU A 47 -11.11 -15.64 -1.50
C GLU A 47 -11.31 -14.27 -2.19
N ALA A 48 -10.77 -13.21 -1.59
CA ALA A 48 -10.76 -11.88 -2.20
C ALA A 48 -9.95 -11.85 -3.51
N ALA A 49 -8.90 -12.67 -3.61
CA ALA A 49 -8.07 -12.78 -4.81
C ALA A 49 -8.78 -13.47 -5.97
N HIS A 50 -9.51 -14.56 -5.70
CA HIS A 50 -10.40 -15.16 -6.70
C HIS A 50 -11.43 -14.15 -7.21
N THR A 51 -12.09 -13.44 -6.30
CA THR A 51 -13.08 -12.42 -6.66
C THR A 51 -12.47 -11.30 -7.51
N ALA A 52 -11.25 -10.85 -7.19
CA ALA A 52 -10.55 -9.84 -7.97
C ALA A 52 -10.20 -10.35 -9.39
N LEU A 53 -9.72 -11.59 -9.51
CA LEU A 53 -9.36 -12.19 -10.80
C LEU A 53 -10.59 -12.40 -11.70
N GLU A 54 -11.72 -12.81 -11.12
CA GLU A 54 -13.03 -12.94 -11.80
C GLU A 54 -13.56 -11.59 -12.30
N THR A 55 -13.34 -10.51 -11.55
CA THR A 55 -13.74 -9.14 -11.93
C THR A 55 -12.78 -8.49 -12.94
N GLY A 56 -11.73 -9.21 -13.34
CA GLY A 56 -10.77 -8.77 -14.36
C GLY A 56 -9.57 -7.98 -13.82
N LEU A 57 -9.36 -7.98 -12.50
CA LEU A 57 -8.19 -7.36 -11.85
C LEU A 57 -7.07 -8.39 -11.68
N ASP A 58 -5.83 -8.00 -11.97
CA ASP A 58 -4.65 -8.74 -11.52
C ASP A 58 -4.43 -8.50 -10.02
N VAL A 59 -3.74 -9.43 -9.34
CA VAL A 59 -3.66 -9.40 -7.88
C VAL A 59 -2.22 -9.35 -7.36
N TYR A 60 -1.99 -8.43 -6.43
CA TYR A 60 -0.82 -8.40 -5.57
C TYR A 60 -1.25 -8.88 -4.19
N LEU A 61 -0.77 -10.04 -3.76
CA LEU A 61 -1.07 -10.61 -2.45
C LEU A 61 -0.07 -10.08 -1.43
N ARG A 62 -0.55 -9.34 -0.43
CA ARG A 62 0.26 -8.84 0.68
C ARG A 62 -0.22 -9.41 2.02
N PRO A 63 0.35 -10.55 2.47
CA PRO A 63 0.17 -10.99 3.84
C PRO A 63 0.61 -9.89 4.82
N ASN A 64 -0.26 -9.57 5.78
CA ASN A 64 -0.05 -8.50 6.73
C ASN A 64 -0.32 -8.96 8.16
N VAL A 65 0.74 -9.40 8.84
CA VAL A 65 0.69 -9.89 10.23
C VAL A 65 1.66 -9.10 11.12
N PRO A 66 1.41 -7.79 11.34
CA PRO A 66 2.31 -6.95 12.10
C PRO A 66 2.45 -7.44 13.55
N ASP A 67 3.60 -7.16 14.16
CA ASP A 67 3.93 -7.51 15.55
C ASP A 67 3.99 -9.02 15.87
N ARG A 68 3.83 -9.91 14.88
CA ARG A 68 4.02 -11.36 15.06
C ARG A 68 5.51 -11.75 15.06
N PRO A 69 5.96 -12.67 15.94
CA PRO A 69 7.33 -13.18 15.91
C PRO A 69 7.76 -13.66 14.51
N GLN A 70 9.03 -13.46 14.15
CA GLN A 70 9.52 -13.81 12.81
C GLN A 70 9.24 -15.28 12.40
N PRO A 71 9.37 -16.30 13.27
CA PRO A 71 8.99 -17.67 12.90
C PRO A 71 7.51 -17.83 12.55
N GLU A 72 6.61 -17.10 13.23
CA GLU A 72 5.18 -17.11 12.92
C GLU A 72 4.88 -16.39 11.60
N LEU A 73 5.52 -15.24 11.37
CA LEU A 73 5.45 -14.51 10.12
C LEU A 73 5.87 -15.39 8.94
N LEU A 74 7.00 -16.09 9.04
CA LEU A 74 7.50 -16.96 7.98
C LEU A 74 6.59 -18.18 7.76
N ARG A 75 6.02 -18.76 8.84
CA ARG A 75 5.05 -19.85 8.70
C ARG A 75 3.79 -19.39 7.98
N HIS A 76 3.26 -18.23 8.34
CA HIS A 76 2.12 -17.64 7.65
C HIS A 76 2.43 -17.36 6.18
N LEU A 77 3.62 -16.82 5.89
CA LEU A 77 4.08 -16.61 4.51
C LEU A 77 4.18 -17.93 3.71
N ASP A 78 4.65 -19.03 4.31
CA ASP A 78 4.70 -20.34 3.64
C ASP A 78 3.29 -20.80 3.23
N THR A 79 2.30 -20.65 4.12
CA THR A 79 0.90 -20.97 3.85
C THR A 79 0.31 -20.09 2.75
N VAL A 80 0.54 -18.77 2.80
CA VAL A 80 0.06 -17.83 1.77
C VAL A 80 0.75 -18.11 0.43
N ALA A 81 2.04 -18.41 0.43
CA ALA A 81 2.79 -18.72 -0.80
C ALA A 81 2.30 -20.01 -1.46
N GLN A 82 1.93 -21.03 -0.68
CA GLN A 82 1.32 -22.24 -1.21
C GLN A 82 -0.02 -21.94 -1.89
N ALA A 83 -0.93 -21.24 -1.20
CA ALA A 83 -2.24 -20.90 -1.77
C ALA A 83 -2.13 -19.94 -2.98
N ALA A 84 -1.16 -19.01 -2.96
CA ALA A 84 -0.87 -18.14 -4.08
C ALA A 84 -0.38 -18.91 -5.31
N GLU A 85 0.36 -20.01 -5.14
CA GLU A 85 0.81 -20.86 -6.25
C GLU A 85 -0.34 -21.62 -6.88
N GLU A 86 -1.28 -22.11 -6.08
CA GLU A 86 -2.52 -22.73 -6.57
C GLU A 86 -3.29 -21.73 -7.44
N LEU A 87 -3.50 -20.51 -6.92
CA LEU A 87 -4.17 -19.42 -7.66
C LEU A 87 -3.42 -19.04 -8.94
N ARG A 88 -2.09 -18.96 -8.91
CA ARG A 88 -1.26 -18.63 -10.08
C ARG A 88 -1.33 -19.70 -11.17
N ARG A 89 -1.51 -20.98 -10.83
CA ARG A 89 -1.68 -22.05 -11.83
C ARG A 89 -3.00 -21.92 -12.56
N GLU A 90 -4.05 -21.48 -11.88
CA GLU A 90 -5.36 -21.22 -12.47
C GLU A 90 -5.38 -19.92 -13.28
N HIS A 91 -4.62 -18.91 -12.85
CA HIS A 91 -4.51 -17.60 -13.50
C HIS A 91 -3.04 -17.23 -13.77
N PRO A 92 -2.39 -17.85 -14.77
CA PRO A 92 -1.00 -17.57 -15.11
C PRO A 92 -0.75 -16.07 -15.33
N ASP A 93 0.38 -15.58 -14.84
CA ASP A 93 0.86 -14.20 -15.00
C ASP A 93 0.03 -13.09 -14.35
N ARG A 94 -1.05 -13.42 -13.64
CA ARG A 94 -1.96 -12.44 -13.00
C ARG A 94 -1.80 -12.33 -11.48
N VAL A 95 -0.89 -13.10 -10.88
CA VAL A 95 -0.68 -13.18 -9.42
C VAL A 95 0.76 -12.80 -9.08
N THR A 96 0.93 -11.78 -8.25
CA THR A 96 2.22 -11.36 -7.66
C THR A 96 2.17 -11.52 -6.14
N LEU A 97 3.22 -12.09 -5.54
CA LEU A 97 3.31 -12.25 -4.09
C LEU A 97 4.28 -11.24 -3.48
N MET A 98 3.84 -10.57 -2.41
CA MET A 98 4.69 -9.70 -1.60
C MET A 98 5.08 -10.44 -0.33
N VAL A 99 6.38 -10.57 -0.04
CA VAL A 99 6.83 -11.27 1.17
C VAL A 99 6.47 -10.52 2.45
N GLY A 100 6.19 -9.22 2.35
CA GLY A 100 5.72 -8.37 3.44
C GLY A 100 5.90 -6.88 3.16
N SER A 101 5.75 -6.06 4.20
CA SER A 101 5.91 -4.61 4.14
C SER A 101 6.63 -4.07 5.37
N GLU A 102 7.61 -3.19 5.12
CA GLU A 102 8.27 -2.32 6.10
C GLU A 102 8.72 -3.02 7.40
N PHE A 103 9.29 -4.22 7.26
CA PHE A 103 9.69 -5.13 8.34
C PHE A 103 10.51 -4.49 9.43
N THR A 104 11.33 -3.46 9.14
CA THR A 104 12.10 -2.76 10.18
C THR A 104 11.22 -2.28 11.34
N HIS A 105 9.98 -1.88 11.05
CA HIS A 105 9.03 -1.46 12.06
C HIS A 105 7.84 -2.41 12.23
N THR A 106 7.48 -3.25 11.26
CA THR A 106 6.35 -4.20 11.39
C THR A 106 6.75 -5.55 11.98
N ALA A 107 7.98 -6.04 11.77
CA ALA A 107 8.44 -7.36 12.22
C ALA A 107 9.33 -7.29 13.49
N PRO A 108 8.90 -7.86 14.63
CA PRO A 108 9.67 -7.87 15.88
C PRO A 108 11.09 -8.40 15.68
N GLY A 109 12.02 -7.95 16.53
CA GLY A 109 13.40 -8.43 16.54
C GLY A 109 14.38 -7.63 15.67
N ILE A 110 13.93 -6.70 14.83
CA ILE A 110 14.83 -5.77 14.12
C ILE A 110 15.14 -4.56 15.02
N VAL A 111 14.10 -3.79 15.36
CA VAL A 111 14.11 -2.66 16.30
C VAL A 111 13.44 -3.07 17.62
N PRO A 112 13.99 -2.68 18.78
CA PRO A 112 13.34 -2.96 20.06
C PRO A 112 12.00 -2.23 20.20
N GLY A 113 11.00 -2.90 20.75
CA GLY A 113 9.68 -2.32 21.04
C GLY A 113 8.56 -3.34 20.84
N PRO A 114 7.51 -3.32 21.68
CA PRO A 114 6.46 -4.34 21.65
C PRO A 114 5.44 -4.13 20.52
N LYS A 115 5.39 -2.93 19.94
CA LYS A 115 4.42 -2.54 18.92
C LYS A 115 5.10 -1.80 17.77
N SER A 116 4.56 -2.00 16.58
CA SER A 116 5.08 -1.44 15.33
C SER A 116 5.27 0.08 15.40
N PHE A 117 4.27 0.78 15.94
CA PHE A 117 4.33 2.24 16.13
C PHE A 117 5.49 2.72 17.01
N ILE A 118 5.84 1.97 18.07
CA ILE A 118 6.96 2.31 18.96
C ILE A 118 8.29 2.15 18.20
N ARG A 119 8.41 1.08 17.42
CA ARG A 119 9.59 0.79 16.59
C ARG A 119 9.77 1.85 15.51
N LEU A 120 8.69 2.27 14.85
CA LEU A 120 8.69 3.37 13.89
C LEU A 120 9.21 4.67 14.50
N LYS A 121 8.72 5.06 15.69
CA LYS A 121 9.22 6.25 16.40
C LYS A 121 10.73 6.19 16.67
N LEU A 122 11.24 5.02 17.05
CA LEU A 122 12.68 4.83 17.29
C LEU A 122 13.49 4.95 16.00
N ILE A 123 13.01 4.39 14.89
CA ILE A 123 13.65 4.53 13.57
C ILE A 123 13.67 6.01 13.18
N LEU A 124 12.53 6.69 13.19
CA LEU A 124 12.47 8.08 12.76
C LEU A 124 13.37 9.01 13.59
N ARG A 125 13.58 8.72 14.88
CA ARG A 125 14.46 9.51 15.75
C ARG A 125 15.93 9.12 15.67
N TRP A 126 16.24 7.84 15.50
CA TRP A 126 17.61 7.30 15.65
C TRP A 126 18.12 6.55 14.42
N HIS A 127 17.48 6.74 13.25
CA HIS A 127 17.79 6.02 12.01
C HIS A 127 19.29 5.97 11.71
N ARG A 128 19.99 7.11 11.77
CA ARG A 128 21.43 7.20 11.46
C ARG A 128 22.29 6.29 12.35
N LEU A 129 21.94 6.17 13.63
CA LEU A 129 22.66 5.33 14.58
C LEU A 129 22.30 3.85 14.42
N LEU A 130 21.06 3.55 14.03
CA LEU A 130 20.55 2.18 13.90
C LEU A 130 20.81 1.57 12.52
N ARG A 131 21.10 2.38 11.49
CA ARG A 131 21.17 1.98 10.07
C ARG A 131 21.86 0.63 9.83
N ARG A 132 23.13 0.49 10.22
CA ARG A 132 23.89 -0.76 9.99
C ARG A 132 23.22 -1.99 10.63
N ARG A 133 22.59 -1.82 11.79
CA ARG A 133 21.87 -2.89 12.48
C ARG A 133 20.53 -3.19 11.79
N LEU A 134 19.81 -2.16 11.35
CA LEU A 134 18.58 -2.30 10.57
C LEU A 134 18.87 -3.09 9.29
N ASP A 135 19.81 -2.61 8.48
CA ASP A 135 20.17 -3.19 7.18
C ASP A 135 20.53 -4.68 7.33
N ARG A 136 21.42 -5.02 8.27
CA ARG A 136 21.82 -6.41 8.50
C ARG A 136 20.66 -7.30 8.95
N ARG A 137 19.85 -6.87 9.92
CA ARG A 137 18.75 -7.69 10.46
C ARG A 137 17.59 -7.80 9.46
N LEU A 138 17.33 -6.73 8.71
CA LEU A 138 16.36 -6.72 7.63
C LEU A 138 16.80 -7.68 6.53
N HIS A 139 18.06 -7.61 6.09
CA HIS A 139 18.59 -8.54 5.08
C HIS A 139 18.43 -10.01 5.51
N THR A 140 18.80 -10.36 6.75
CA THR A 140 18.58 -11.72 7.26
C THR A 140 17.12 -12.17 7.17
N LEU A 141 16.17 -11.30 7.57
CA LEU A 141 14.75 -11.63 7.51
C LEU A 141 14.23 -11.72 6.07
N LEU A 142 14.64 -10.80 5.18
CA LEU A 142 14.24 -10.80 3.78
C LEU A 142 14.76 -12.03 3.04
N THR A 143 16.01 -12.45 3.29
CA THR A 143 16.54 -13.69 2.72
C THR A 143 15.73 -14.91 3.17
N ALA A 144 15.37 -14.98 4.46
CA ALA A 144 14.54 -16.05 4.98
C ALA A 144 13.11 -16.02 4.40
N ALA A 145 12.53 -14.83 4.24
CA ALA A 145 11.19 -14.64 3.69
C ALA A 145 11.14 -14.98 2.20
N ALA A 146 12.09 -14.50 1.40
CA ALA A 146 12.21 -14.82 -0.02
C ALA A 146 12.42 -16.32 -0.23
N THR A 147 13.33 -16.94 0.54
CA THR A 147 13.55 -18.40 0.49
C THR A 147 12.26 -19.16 0.82
N THR A 148 11.55 -18.73 1.87
CA THR A 148 10.29 -19.37 2.29
C THR A 148 9.22 -19.29 1.21
N ALA A 149 9.01 -18.10 0.63
CA ALA A 149 8.06 -17.92 -0.45
C ALA A 149 8.43 -18.74 -1.69
N ARG A 150 9.70 -18.70 -2.12
CA ARG A 150 10.19 -19.41 -3.32
C ARG A 150 10.13 -20.92 -3.25
N ARG A 151 10.08 -21.53 -2.06
CA ARG A 151 9.84 -22.97 -1.91
C ARG A 151 8.46 -23.39 -2.43
N ARG A 152 7.50 -22.47 -2.45
CA ARG A 152 6.09 -22.76 -2.77
C ARG A 152 5.63 -22.03 -4.03
N PHE A 153 6.01 -20.77 -4.17
CA PHE A 153 5.50 -19.85 -5.18
C PHE A 153 6.53 -19.59 -6.28
N HIS A 154 6.10 -19.78 -7.53
CA HIS A 154 6.97 -19.67 -8.71
C HIS A 154 6.64 -18.47 -9.61
N GLY A 155 5.73 -17.59 -9.19
CA GLY A 155 5.43 -16.33 -9.89
C GLY A 155 6.28 -15.14 -9.43
N PRO A 156 5.93 -13.92 -9.88
CA PRO A 156 6.63 -12.69 -9.51
C PRO A 156 6.59 -12.41 -8.00
N LEU A 157 7.77 -12.21 -7.41
CA LEU A 157 7.94 -11.97 -5.98
C LEU A 157 8.52 -10.57 -5.71
N THR A 158 7.99 -9.87 -4.71
CA THR A 158 8.52 -8.56 -4.29
C THR A 158 8.37 -8.31 -2.78
N TYR A 159 8.78 -7.13 -2.33
CA TYR A 159 8.72 -6.64 -0.96
C TYR A 159 8.35 -5.16 -0.97
N CYS A 160 7.53 -4.69 -0.02
CA CYS A 160 7.17 -3.28 0.12
C CYS A 160 8.15 -2.59 1.08
N ALA A 161 9.22 -2.02 0.54
CA ALA A 161 10.26 -1.36 1.31
C ALA A 161 9.84 0.03 1.78
N ALA A 162 10.09 0.35 3.04
CA ALA A 162 9.96 1.71 3.53
C ALA A 162 11.07 2.61 2.97
N GLY A 163 10.83 3.91 2.91
CA GLY A 163 11.79 4.86 2.34
C GLY A 163 13.17 4.97 3.04
N TRP A 164 13.37 4.31 4.19
CA TRP A 164 14.66 4.22 4.89
C TRP A 164 15.31 2.84 4.82
N GLU A 165 14.64 1.84 4.25
CA GLU A 165 15.13 0.47 4.17
C GLU A 165 16.09 0.31 2.99
N GLN A 166 17.22 -0.36 3.24
CA GLN A 166 18.14 -0.80 2.20
C GLN A 166 17.88 -2.28 1.93
N VAL A 167 17.44 -2.60 0.71
CA VAL A 167 17.01 -3.93 0.31
C VAL A 167 17.93 -4.47 -0.77
N ASP A 168 18.34 -5.71 -0.61
CA ASP A 168 18.99 -6.47 -1.67
C ASP A 168 17.92 -6.96 -2.65
N TRP A 169 17.73 -6.19 -3.73
CA TRP A 169 16.73 -6.49 -4.75
C TRP A 169 17.07 -7.71 -5.60
N SER A 170 18.28 -8.31 -5.49
CA SER A 170 18.60 -9.56 -6.18
C SER A 170 17.68 -10.72 -5.75
N LEU A 171 17.12 -10.64 -4.54
CA LEU A 171 16.20 -11.62 -3.95
C LEU A 171 14.79 -11.62 -4.58
N PHE A 172 14.42 -10.59 -5.33
CA PHE A 172 13.06 -10.30 -5.78
C PHE A 172 12.98 -10.08 -7.29
N ASP A 173 11.81 -10.20 -7.90
CA ASP A 173 11.60 -9.94 -9.33
C ASP A 173 11.26 -8.47 -9.61
N LEU A 174 10.62 -7.79 -8.64
CA LEU A 174 10.29 -6.37 -8.73
C LEU A 174 10.87 -5.59 -7.56
N VAL A 175 11.19 -4.32 -7.82
CA VAL A 175 11.55 -3.34 -6.79
C VAL A 175 10.26 -2.72 -6.26
N GLY A 176 9.90 -2.98 -5.01
CA GLY A 176 8.67 -2.48 -4.38
C GLY A 176 8.95 -1.43 -3.31
N VAL A 177 8.51 -0.19 -3.51
CA VAL A 177 8.80 0.92 -2.57
C VAL A 177 7.54 1.65 -2.14
N SER A 178 7.35 1.76 -0.83
CA SER A 178 6.40 2.67 -0.18
C SER A 178 6.98 4.09 -0.23
N LEU A 179 6.44 4.94 -1.12
CA LEU A 179 7.05 6.22 -1.49
C LEU A 179 6.10 7.41 -1.30
N TYR A 180 6.11 7.96 -0.09
CA TYR A 180 5.31 9.12 0.27
C TYR A 180 6.09 10.44 0.09
N ARG A 181 5.48 11.40 -0.62
CA ARG A 181 5.94 12.78 -0.72
C ARG A 181 5.44 13.57 0.50
N GLY A 182 6.26 14.49 1.00
CA GLY A 182 5.93 15.39 2.08
C GLY A 182 6.91 16.55 2.15
N ALA A 183 6.74 17.44 3.13
CA ALA A 183 7.51 18.68 3.21
C ALA A 183 9.04 18.46 3.25
N ARG A 184 9.49 17.37 3.89
CA ARG A 184 10.92 17.10 4.10
C ARG A 184 11.65 16.59 2.86
N ASN A 185 10.92 15.99 1.93
CA ASN A 185 11.51 15.38 0.72
C ASN A 185 10.92 15.99 -0.56
N HIS A 186 10.14 17.07 -0.47
CA HIS A 186 9.50 17.63 -1.67
C HIS A 186 10.53 18.07 -2.72
N ALA A 187 11.65 18.64 -2.29
CA ALA A 187 12.69 19.16 -3.18
C ALA A 187 13.47 18.05 -3.91
N ASP A 188 13.65 16.87 -3.29
CA ASP A 188 14.45 15.77 -3.82
C ASP A 188 13.58 14.56 -4.25
N TYR A 189 12.26 14.64 -4.11
CA TYR A 189 11.34 13.53 -4.40
C TYR A 189 11.49 13.00 -5.82
N THR A 190 11.52 13.91 -6.80
CA THR A 190 11.65 13.57 -8.22
C THR A 190 12.99 12.91 -8.53
N ASP A 191 14.09 13.45 -7.99
CA ASP A 191 15.42 12.89 -8.21
C ASP A 191 15.57 11.51 -7.56
N ARG A 192 14.95 11.33 -6.39
CA ARG A 192 14.85 10.02 -5.74
C ARG A 192 14.07 9.03 -6.60
N LEU A 193 12.92 9.42 -7.14
CA LEU A 193 12.11 8.56 -8.01
C LEU A 193 12.87 8.17 -9.27
N ARG A 194 13.51 9.15 -9.94
CA ARG A 194 14.37 8.91 -11.12
C ARG A 194 15.49 7.94 -10.82
N SER A 195 16.12 8.08 -9.65
CA SER A 195 17.20 7.18 -9.25
C SER A 195 16.69 5.77 -8.99
N LEU A 196 15.51 5.61 -8.37
CA LEU A 196 14.88 4.29 -8.23
C LEU A 196 14.66 3.61 -9.59
N VAL A 197 14.13 4.33 -10.58
CA VAL A 197 13.86 3.77 -11.92
C VAL A 197 15.16 3.49 -12.69
N ARG A 198 16.13 4.40 -12.63
CA ARG A 198 17.38 4.30 -13.40
C ARG A 198 18.37 3.29 -12.80
N ASP A 199 18.48 3.22 -11.48
CA ASP A 199 19.54 2.46 -10.81
C ASP A 199 19.18 0.96 -10.63
N HIS A 200 18.04 0.52 -11.18
CA HIS A 200 17.57 -0.85 -11.10
C HIS A 200 17.14 -1.39 -12.47
N ASP A 201 17.69 -2.54 -12.86
CA ASP A 201 17.32 -3.24 -14.10
C ASP A 201 15.97 -4.00 -13.99
N LYS A 202 15.28 -3.87 -12.86
CA LYS A 202 14.02 -4.57 -12.54
C LYS A 202 12.85 -3.59 -12.55
N PRO A 203 11.63 -4.04 -12.89
CA PRO A 203 10.44 -3.20 -12.82
C PRO A 203 10.26 -2.57 -11.43
N VAL A 204 10.13 -1.24 -11.39
CA VAL A 204 9.91 -0.48 -10.15
C VAL A 204 8.41 -0.25 -9.94
N VAL A 205 7.91 -0.71 -8.81
CA VAL A 205 6.52 -0.56 -8.38
C VAL A 205 6.48 0.31 -7.13
N ILE A 206 5.74 1.41 -7.19
CA ILE A 206 5.41 2.19 -6.00
C ILE A 206 4.26 1.47 -5.28
N THR A 207 4.60 0.74 -4.24
CA THR A 207 3.67 -0.17 -3.55
C THR A 207 2.70 0.54 -2.65
N GLU A 208 3.02 1.77 -2.22
CA GLU A 208 2.08 2.64 -1.50
C GLU A 208 2.42 4.12 -1.70
N PHE A 209 1.39 4.94 -1.91
CA PHE A 209 1.46 6.39 -1.79
C PHE A 209 0.06 6.96 -1.49
N GLY A 210 0.01 8.09 -0.78
CA GLY A 210 -1.23 8.79 -0.47
C GLY A 210 -1.07 9.88 0.58
N CYS A 211 -2.15 10.56 0.90
CA CYS A 211 -2.26 11.47 2.05
C CYS A 211 -3.71 11.52 2.56
N GLY A 212 -3.92 12.23 3.68
CA GLY A 212 -5.26 12.52 4.19
C GLY A 212 -6.00 13.59 3.36
N ALA A 213 -7.27 13.80 3.70
CA ALA A 213 -8.17 14.77 3.07
C ALA A 213 -8.39 16.01 3.97
N PHE A 214 -7.31 16.69 4.35
CA PHE A 214 -7.35 17.94 5.11
C PHE A 214 -6.28 18.92 4.63
N THR A 215 -6.47 20.20 4.95
CA THR A 215 -5.51 21.25 4.58
C THR A 215 -4.11 20.96 5.16
N GLY A 216 -3.11 20.86 4.28
CA GLY A 216 -1.73 20.54 4.62
C GLY A 216 -1.42 19.04 4.76
N ALA A 217 -2.33 18.15 4.36
CA ALA A 217 -2.09 16.71 4.34
C ALA A 217 -1.00 16.30 3.31
N ASP A 218 -0.92 17.01 2.18
CA ASP A 218 0.11 16.86 1.14
C ASP A 218 1.54 17.10 1.67
N LEU A 219 1.71 18.01 2.62
CA LEU A 219 2.98 18.25 3.31
C LEU A 219 3.32 17.15 4.32
N ARG A 220 2.34 16.36 4.75
CA ARG A 220 2.53 15.28 5.74
C ARG A 220 2.72 13.91 5.08
N GLY A 221 2.13 13.67 3.91
CA GLY A 221 2.21 12.38 3.21
C GLY A 221 1.79 11.22 4.14
N ALA A 222 2.71 10.26 4.34
CA ALA A 222 2.55 9.15 5.29
C ALA A 222 2.19 9.60 6.72
N GLY A 223 2.56 10.83 7.12
CA GLY A 223 2.26 11.38 8.44
C GLY A 223 0.82 11.90 8.63
N SER A 224 -0.07 11.74 7.66
CA SER A 224 -1.45 12.27 7.71
C SER A 224 -2.23 11.74 8.92
N PHE A 225 -2.13 10.44 9.23
CA PHE A 225 -2.79 9.82 10.39
C PHE A 225 -2.34 10.39 11.75
N GLN A 226 -1.23 11.12 11.80
CA GLN A 226 -0.69 11.65 13.05
C GLN A 226 -1.51 12.81 13.61
N ILE A 227 -2.45 13.38 12.87
CA ILE A 227 -3.36 14.39 13.43
C ILE A 227 -4.35 13.78 14.43
N VAL A 228 -4.57 12.47 14.38
CA VAL A 228 -5.42 11.75 15.34
C VAL A 228 -4.69 11.53 16.67
N ASN A 229 -5.39 11.75 17.77
CA ASN A 229 -4.98 11.35 19.12
C ASN A 229 -5.44 9.93 19.42
N TRP A 230 -4.64 8.94 19.03
CA TRP A 230 -4.91 7.52 19.28
C TRP A 230 -4.82 7.11 20.75
N PHE A 231 -4.29 7.97 21.63
CA PHE A 231 -4.10 7.68 23.05
C PHE A 231 -5.24 8.19 23.93
N ALA A 232 -6.24 8.84 23.34
CA ALA A 232 -7.45 9.22 24.06
C ALA A 232 -8.41 8.03 24.16
N ALA A 233 -9.29 8.05 25.17
CA ALA A 233 -10.33 7.02 25.34
C ALA A 233 -11.21 6.90 24.08
N ALA A 234 -11.52 8.03 23.44
CA ALA A 234 -12.08 8.09 22.10
C ALA A 234 -11.07 8.80 21.18
N PRO A 235 -10.58 8.14 20.11
CA PRO A 235 -9.72 8.78 19.13
C PRO A 235 -10.38 10.00 18.50
N HIS A 236 -9.66 11.11 18.42
CA HIS A 236 -10.15 12.38 17.90
C HIS A 236 -9.02 13.18 17.24
N ILE A 237 -9.39 14.15 16.41
CA ILE A 237 -8.46 15.04 15.71
C ILE A 237 -7.89 16.09 16.66
N ARG A 238 -6.56 16.27 16.62
CA ARG A 238 -5.84 17.28 17.40
C ARG A 238 -5.69 18.57 16.60
N GLY A 239 -6.02 19.69 17.22
CA GLY A 239 -5.88 21.01 16.58
C GLY A 239 -6.88 21.22 15.46
N ASP A 240 -6.65 22.27 14.67
CA ASP A 240 -7.50 22.63 13.54
C ASP A 240 -6.93 22.05 12.23
N HIS A 241 -7.69 21.15 11.64
CA HIS A 241 -7.39 20.49 10.37
C HIS A 241 -8.69 20.43 9.56
N PRO A 242 -9.07 21.53 8.88
CA PRO A 242 -10.28 21.56 8.07
C PRO A 242 -10.25 20.47 7.01
N ARG A 243 -11.39 19.81 6.79
CA ARG A 243 -11.52 18.80 5.73
C ARG A 243 -11.34 19.47 4.37
N ASP A 244 -10.49 18.88 3.56
CA ASP A 244 -10.17 19.35 2.22
C ASP A 244 -9.81 18.14 1.33
N GLU A 245 -10.81 17.62 0.63
CA GLU A 245 -10.61 16.48 -0.29
C GLU A 245 -9.83 16.87 -1.55
N THR A 246 -9.77 18.16 -1.87
CA THR A 246 -9.06 18.65 -3.07
C THR A 246 -7.55 18.51 -2.90
N VAL A 247 -7.04 18.65 -1.67
CA VAL A 247 -5.63 18.40 -1.33
C VAL A 247 -5.26 16.95 -1.62
N GLN A 248 -6.07 15.99 -1.18
CA GLN A 248 -5.84 14.57 -1.43
C GLN A 248 -5.91 14.26 -2.93
N ALA A 249 -6.93 14.78 -3.62
CA ALA A 249 -7.14 14.58 -5.05
C ALA A 249 -5.96 15.09 -5.89
N ARG A 250 -5.50 16.31 -5.61
CA ARG A 250 -4.33 16.91 -6.28
C ARG A 250 -3.06 16.13 -6.00
N TYR A 251 -2.81 15.76 -4.74
CA TYR A 251 -1.63 14.99 -4.36
C TYR A 251 -1.53 13.67 -5.11
N LEU A 252 -2.62 12.90 -5.20
CA LEU A 252 -2.63 11.63 -5.93
C LEU A 252 -2.46 11.83 -7.44
N SER A 253 -3.14 12.83 -8.01
CA SER A 253 -3.06 13.17 -9.42
C SER A 253 -1.62 13.51 -9.85
N GLU A 254 -0.98 14.43 -9.12
CA GLU A 254 0.40 14.85 -9.40
C GLU A 254 1.37 13.68 -9.34
N LEU A 255 1.24 12.79 -8.34
CA LEU A 255 2.11 11.64 -8.21
C LEU A 255 1.88 10.59 -9.31
N ILE A 256 0.63 10.34 -9.71
CA ILE A 256 0.32 9.43 -10.83
C ILE A 256 0.92 9.96 -12.14
N ASP A 257 0.81 11.27 -12.42
CA ASP A 257 1.45 11.88 -13.59
C ASP A 257 2.96 11.74 -13.53
N GLN A 258 3.54 12.01 -12.37
CA GLN A 258 4.97 11.94 -12.16
C GLN A 258 5.49 10.50 -12.34
N TYR A 259 4.81 9.50 -11.78
CA TYR A 259 5.18 8.09 -11.99
C TYR A 259 5.09 7.69 -13.47
N THR A 260 4.06 8.19 -14.16
CA THR A 260 3.91 7.96 -15.60
C THR A 260 5.05 8.60 -16.41
N ALA A 261 5.43 9.83 -16.07
CA ALA A 261 6.47 10.58 -16.76
C ALA A 261 7.87 10.02 -16.52
N GLU A 262 8.15 9.55 -15.31
CA GLU A 262 9.48 9.04 -14.91
C GLU A 262 9.64 7.53 -15.19
N GLY A 263 8.67 6.89 -15.85
CA GLY A 263 8.80 5.50 -16.33
C GLY A 263 8.66 4.44 -15.25
N VAL A 264 7.92 4.72 -14.18
CA VAL A 264 7.57 3.72 -13.15
C VAL A 264 6.73 2.61 -13.80
N TYR A 265 6.97 1.35 -13.43
CA TYR A 265 6.22 0.22 -13.98
C TYR A 265 4.77 0.19 -13.47
N GLY A 266 4.61 0.46 -12.17
CA GLY A 266 3.33 0.36 -11.48
C GLY A 266 3.22 1.22 -10.25
N CYS A 267 2.01 1.61 -9.90
CA CYS A 267 1.76 2.28 -8.62
C CYS A 267 0.45 1.83 -7.96
N PHE A 268 0.44 1.83 -6.63
CA PHE A 268 -0.74 1.50 -5.82
C PHE A 268 -1.12 2.69 -4.94
N VAL A 269 -2.28 3.29 -5.24
CA VAL A 269 -2.90 4.26 -4.34
C VAL A 269 -3.22 3.53 -3.03
N PHE A 270 -2.74 4.03 -1.91
CA PHE A 270 -3.12 3.56 -0.59
C PHE A 270 -4.21 4.53 -0.08
N THR A 271 -5.48 4.15 0.05
CA THR A 271 -6.13 2.83 -0.21
C THR A 271 -7.60 3.03 -0.67
N PHE A 272 -8.34 1.96 -1.03
CA PHE A 272 -9.74 2.07 -1.45
C PHE A 272 -10.64 2.66 -0.35
N ALA A 273 -10.70 2.00 0.81
CA ALA A 273 -11.51 2.39 1.96
C ALA A 273 -10.75 2.10 3.27
N MET A 274 -11.10 2.83 4.33
CA MET A 274 -10.53 2.63 5.67
C MET A 274 -11.65 2.66 6.73
N PRO A 275 -12.30 1.52 7.01
CA PRO A 275 -13.38 1.44 8.01
C PRO A 275 -12.97 1.92 9.41
N ASP A 276 -11.71 1.72 9.80
CA ASP A 276 -11.15 2.19 11.08
C ASP A 276 -11.00 3.73 11.18
N PHE A 277 -11.27 4.45 10.08
CA PHE A 277 -11.25 5.90 9.99
C PHE A 277 -12.63 6.40 9.56
N PRO A 278 -13.66 6.28 10.42
CA PRO A 278 -15.02 6.64 10.05
C PRO A 278 -15.16 8.14 9.81
N HIS A 279 -16.02 8.47 8.86
CA HIS A 279 -16.51 9.79 8.58
C HIS A 279 -17.60 10.16 9.58
N ARG A 280 -17.52 11.38 10.13
CA ARG A 280 -18.49 11.93 11.06
C ARG A 280 -18.69 13.42 10.80
N ASP A 281 -19.89 13.92 11.10
CA ASP A 281 -20.23 15.34 10.89
C ASP A 281 -19.44 16.27 11.83
N ASP A 282 -19.15 15.82 13.06
CA ASP A 282 -18.27 16.57 13.97
C ASP A 282 -16.82 16.53 13.47
N PRO A 283 -16.22 17.68 13.08
CA PRO A 283 -14.85 17.73 12.56
C PRO A 283 -13.78 17.22 13.54
N ARG A 284 -14.07 17.16 14.84
CA ARG A 284 -13.15 16.61 15.85
C ARG A 284 -13.16 15.09 15.85
N LEU A 285 -14.26 14.47 15.40
CA LEU A 285 -14.46 13.04 15.38
C LEU A 285 -14.40 12.44 13.96
N ASP A 286 -14.34 13.28 12.92
CA ASP A 286 -14.10 12.90 11.53
C ASP A 286 -12.68 12.35 11.35
N LEU A 287 -12.49 11.05 11.62
CA LEU A 287 -11.20 10.38 11.45
C LEU A 287 -10.89 10.15 9.96
N ASP A 288 -11.92 10.04 9.12
CA ASP A 288 -11.81 9.82 7.68
C ASP A 288 -10.91 10.85 6.98
N LYS A 289 -10.89 12.12 7.42
CA LYS A 289 -9.98 13.12 6.84
C LYS A 289 -8.51 12.82 7.14
N ALA A 290 -8.18 12.16 8.25
CA ALA A 290 -6.83 11.71 8.54
C ALA A 290 -6.46 10.41 7.82
N GLY A 291 -7.48 9.65 7.38
CA GLY A 291 -7.36 8.41 6.64
C GLY A 291 -7.01 8.63 5.17
N PHE A 292 -6.43 7.60 4.56
CA PHE A 292 -5.93 7.61 3.18
C PHE A 292 -6.95 7.07 2.18
N GLY A 293 -8.08 6.53 2.64
CA GLY A 293 -9.14 5.99 1.80
C GLY A 293 -9.63 7.00 0.76
N VAL A 294 -9.84 6.55 -0.49
CA VAL A 294 -10.49 7.36 -1.54
C VAL A 294 -12.02 7.30 -1.44
N VAL A 295 -12.55 6.36 -0.66
CA VAL A 295 -13.96 6.26 -0.26
C VAL A 295 -14.09 6.57 1.22
N ALA A 296 -15.01 7.47 1.57
CA ALA A 296 -15.38 7.74 2.94
C ALA A 296 -16.35 6.66 3.44
N VAL A 297 -16.03 6.07 4.60
CA VAL A 297 -16.86 5.07 5.28
C VAL A 297 -17.52 5.72 6.48
N SER A 298 -18.81 5.48 6.72
CA SER A 298 -19.46 5.92 7.95
C SER A 298 -20.21 4.76 8.60
N GLU A 299 -20.60 4.94 9.87
CA GLU A 299 -21.32 3.95 10.66
C GLU A 299 -22.82 3.90 10.31
N SER A 300 -23.39 4.97 9.73
CA SER A 300 -24.84 5.16 9.58
C SER A 300 -25.31 5.52 8.18
N THR A 301 -24.40 6.01 7.32
CA THR A 301 -24.68 6.40 5.94
C THR A 301 -23.92 5.52 4.94
N PRO A 302 -24.45 5.37 3.71
CA PRO A 302 -23.73 4.68 2.65
C PRO A 302 -22.33 5.26 2.40
N ARG A 303 -21.42 4.39 1.96
CA ARG A 303 -20.08 4.77 1.53
C ARG A 303 -20.15 5.83 0.43
N ARG A 304 -19.31 6.85 0.51
CA ARG A 304 -19.29 7.98 -0.45
C ARG A 304 -17.91 8.14 -1.10
N PRO A 305 -17.80 8.21 -2.43
CA PRO A 305 -16.56 8.59 -3.10
C PRO A 305 -16.09 9.99 -2.64
N LYS A 306 -14.80 10.13 -2.35
CA LYS A 306 -14.16 11.45 -2.12
C LYS A 306 -13.76 12.07 -3.45
N ALA A 307 -13.40 13.35 -3.45
CA ALA A 307 -12.80 14.00 -4.64
C ALA A 307 -11.58 13.22 -5.19
N ALA A 308 -10.80 12.58 -4.31
CA ALA A 308 -9.67 11.74 -4.68
C ALA A 308 -10.05 10.52 -5.54
N PHE A 309 -11.22 9.92 -5.31
CA PHE A 309 -11.73 8.81 -6.13
C PHE A 309 -11.85 9.23 -7.60
N HIS A 310 -12.53 10.35 -7.85
CA HIS A 310 -12.76 10.85 -9.20
C HIS A 310 -11.45 11.28 -9.88
N ALA A 311 -10.53 11.87 -9.12
CA ALA A 311 -9.23 12.25 -9.64
C ALA A 311 -8.38 11.05 -10.07
N VAL A 312 -8.35 9.97 -9.26
CA VAL A 312 -7.66 8.72 -9.63
C VAL A 312 -8.33 8.07 -10.85
N ALA A 313 -9.65 7.96 -10.85
CA ALA A 313 -10.43 7.41 -11.97
C ALA A 313 -10.09 8.12 -13.28
N GLN A 314 -10.06 9.47 -13.27
CA GLN A 314 -9.72 10.25 -14.45
C GLN A 314 -8.32 9.89 -14.99
N ARG A 315 -7.29 9.86 -14.13
CA ARG A 315 -5.91 9.59 -14.58
C ARG A 315 -5.68 8.16 -15.07
N TYR A 316 -6.30 7.19 -14.40
CA TYR A 316 -6.23 5.80 -14.83
C TYR A 316 -7.05 5.54 -16.10
N GLY A 317 -8.18 6.24 -16.28
CA GLY A 317 -9.02 6.22 -17.49
C GLY A 317 -8.32 6.83 -18.70
N GLU A 318 -7.74 8.03 -18.57
CA GLU A 318 -6.98 8.70 -19.64
C GLU A 318 -5.80 7.85 -20.11
N SER A 319 -5.14 7.16 -19.18
CA SER A 319 -4.09 6.20 -19.52
C SER A 319 -4.66 5.07 -20.39
N LYS A 320 -5.83 4.50 -20.05
CA LYS A 320 -6.48 3.42 -20.83
C LYS A 320 -6.67 3.80 -22.29
N THR A 321 -7.13 5.02 -22.55
CA THR A 321 -7.43 5.52 -23.91
C THR A 321 -6.18 5.80 -24.74
N ARG A 322 -5.01 6.01 -24.10
CA ARG A 322 -3.73 6.27 -24.79
C ARG A 322 -2.96 4.99 -25.14
N ALA A 323 -3.44 3.81 -24.77
CA ALA A 323 -2.84 2.56 -25.24
C ALA A 323 -3.11 2.40 -26.75
N PRO A 324 -2.09 2.13 -27.59
CA PRO A 324 -2.34 1.87 -29.01
C PRO A 324 -3.26 0.65 -29.13
N GLN A 325 -4.37 0.80 -29.86
CA GLN A 325 -5.12 -0.35 -30.38
C GLN A 325 -4.13 -1.18 -31.19
N GLN A 326 -3.74 -2.33 -30.67
CA GLN A 326 -3.00 -3.33 -31.44
C GLN A 326 -4.01 -3.92 -32.43
N ASP A 327 -3.93 -3.47 -33.68
CA ASP A 327 -4.48 -4.16 -34.85
C ASP A 327 -3.62 -5.37 -35.22
#